data_AF-A0AAD6IIK4-F1
#
_entry.id   AF-A0AAD6IIK4-F1
#
_cell.length_a   1.000
_cell.length_b   1.000
_cell.length_c   1.000
_cell.angle_alpha   90.00
_cell.angle_beta   90.00
_cell.angle_gamma   90.00
#
_symmetry.space_group_name_H-M   'P 1'
#
loop_
_entity.id
_entity.type
_entity.pdbx_description
1 polymer ?
#
loop_
_entity_poly.entity_id
_entity_poly.type
_entity_poly.pdbx_seq_one_letter_code
_entity_poly.pdbx_strand_id
1 'polypeptide(L)'
;MRARWPSPEDTHISMFLRVFGHASTIDALFIYRVGSRPDKTPQSITRHFQGGEHKPLEISIALFARNIEAELVEIENSEDEEPTTESAAAWLTSPLKDQNSLRKGPEGVLDGLVLGTQVCPNSEIISLERGVLWRRNESSGQRIGLSCRCAPCKARYNFNNFLRSHVLEADAGQTMCSNKGCFKSVWEGTKFCHSHFLMWTPDLIGQDKTAMNELLSLFEKATSEQWRPKTEFMAEIIKRMESKGNIPASEVVNIDLAFGVRSREVLQIGLADLRGNGVLDCLTRYSEGIIAPSSSRLATPATRPLMNHERNVRRFSTQNGSLNAKEIVGKLQEIGISNEPIFLSLANWGFDLSYLRDWLEEEGFYDVLPGDENLCLLLQELRNNVRRVLGRSCFRGGRFPLSLSVVFLLLFGESHPLSGRNHHALVDAQQLVLIAQVFNDLCKPTNPPQNERVYWRRSLIKMPGSGERQRPLEEFFPSLSSNKKARLS
;
A
#
# COMPACT_ATOMS: atom_id res chain seq x y z
N MET A 1 37.43 -12.95 -56.98
CA MET A 1 37.23 -11.50 -56.84
C MET A 1 36.57 -11.25 -55.48
N ARG A 2 37.16 -10.36 -54.67
CA ARG A 2 36.71 -10.03 -53.31
C ARG A 2 35.46 -9.16 -53.37
N ALA A 3 34.42 -9.49 -52.60
CA ALA A 3 33.34 -8.56 -52.26
C ALA A 3 33.10 -8.62 -50.75
N ARG A 4 33.05 -7.43 -50.15
CA ARG A 4 33.05 -7.16 -48.71
C ARG A 4 31.68 -7.43 -48.10
N TRP A 5 31.70 -7.90 -46.86
CA TRP A 5 30.57 -7.89 -45.94
C TRP A 5 30.37 -6.48 -45.36
N PRO A 6 29.14 -5.97 -45.22
CA PRO A 6 28.88 -4.81 -44.37
C PRO A 6 28.77 -5.25 -42.91
N SER A 7 29.34 -4.44 -42.01
CA SER A 7 29.22 -4.56 -40.56
C SER A 7 27.83 -4.16 -40.07
N PRO A 8 27.36 -4.65 -38.91
CA PRO A 8 26.08 -4.24 -38.34
C PRO A 8 26.23 -2.87 -37.65
N GLU A 9 25.43 -1.90 -38.09
CA GLU A 9 25.16 -0.66 -37.38
C GLU A 9 24.17 -0.88 -36.23
N ASP A 10 24.38 -0.08 -35.19
CA ASP A 10 23.67 -0.07 -33.93
C ASP A 10 22.15 0.05 -34.07
N THR A 11 21.41 -0.98 -33.64
CA THR A 11 19.99 -0.86 -33.31
C THR A 11 19.81 -1.01 -31.80
N HIS A 12 19.89 0.12 -31.09
CA HIS A 12 19.45 0.21 -29.70
C HIS A 12 17.91 0.17 -29.66
N ILE A 13 17.34 -1.00 -29.41
CA ILE A 13 15.93 -1.15 -29.05
C ILE A 13 15.79 -0.74 -27.57
N SER A 14 15.26 0.46 -27.32
CA SER A 14 14.81 0.87 -26.00
C SER A 14 13.40 0.30 -25.74
N MET A 15 13.34 -0.74 -24.90
CA MET A 15 12.07 -1.33 -24.46
C MET A 15 11.48 -0.46 -23.33
N PHE A 16 10.28 0.07 -23.54
CA PHE A 16 9.51 0.83 -22.55
C PHE A 16 8.97 -0.10 -21.45
N LEU A 17 9.33 0.16 -20.19
CA LEU A 17 8.62 -0.38 -19.02
C LEU A 17 7.34 0.44 -18.79
N ARG A 18 6.17 -0.17 -19.03
CA ARG A 18 4.88 0.28 -18.48
C ARG A 18 4.69 -0.36 -17.11
N VAL A 19 4.57 0.47 -16.08
CA VAL A 19 4.23 0.03 -14.72
C VAL A 19 2.79 0.45 -14.44
N PHE A 20 1.91 -0.53 -14.24
CA PHE A 20 0.56 -0.32 -13.70
C PHE A 20 0.64 -0.48 -12.18
N GLY A 21 0.29 0.57 -11.44
CA GLY A 21 0.28 0.56 -9.98
C GLY A 21 -1.14 0.31 -9.47
N HIS A 22 -1.30 -0.69 -8.60
CA HIS A 22 -2.48 -0.88 -7.74
C HIS A 22 -2.04 -1.66 -6.49
N ALA A 23 -2.05 -1.00 -5.33
CA ALA A 23 -2.33 -1.56 -4.00
C ALA A 23 -2.22 -0.45 -2.95
N SER A 24 -3.23 -0.35 -2.09
CA SER A 24 -3.28 0.44 -0.85
C SER A 24 -2.34 -0.08 0.26
N THR A 25 -1.26 -0.76 -0.14
CA THR A 25 -0.07 -1.08 0.64
C THR A 25 1.06 -1.24 -0.38
N ILE A 26 1.93 -0.24 -0.50
CA ILE A 26 3.12 -0.31 -1.35
C ILE A 26 4.18 -1.10 -0.57
N ASP A 27 4.28 -2.40 -0.81
CA ASP A 27 5.50 -3.15 -0.53
C ASP A 27 6.44 -3.00 -1.72
N ALA A 28 7.36 -2.02 -1.66
CA ALA A 28 8.39 -1.84 -2.68
C ALA A 28 9.49 -2.90 -2.50
N LEU A 29 9.71 -3.73 -3.52
CA LEU A 29 10.85 -4.65 -3.61
C LEU A 29 12.03 -3.94 -4.30
N PHE A 30 13.17 -3.85 -3.62
CA PHE A 30 14.41 -3.30 -4.16
C PHE A 30 15.33 -4.43 -4.63
N ILE A 31 15.68 -4.44 -5.92
CA ILE A 31 16.69 -5.35 -6.48
C ILE A 31 17.93 -4.51 -6.83
N TYR A 32 19.06 -4.79 -6.17
CA TYR A 32 20.33 -4.15 -6.47
C TYR A 32 21.07 -4.92 -7.56
N ARG A 33 21.57 -4.22 -8.60
CA ARG A 33 22.40 -4.79 -9.66
C ARG A 33 23.87 -4.53 -9.34
N VAL A 34 24.63 -5.59 -9.05
CA VAL A 34 26.09 -5.53 -8.99
C VAL A 34 26.63 -5.69 -10.41
N GLY A 35 27.20 -4.62 -10.97
CA GLY A 35 27.78 -4.63 -12.31
C GLY A 35 29.26 -5.03 -12.25
N SER A 36 29.59 -6.20 -12.81
CA SER A 36 30.96 -6.58 -13.15
C SER A 36 31.32 -5.98 -14.53
N ARG A 37 32.43 -5.24 -14.59
CA ARG A 37 33.01 -4.76 -15.87
C ARG A 37 33.59 -5.93 -16.65
N PRO A 38 33.49 -5.96 -18.00
CA PRO A 38 34.25 -6.87 -18.81
C PRO A 38 35.60 -6.23 -19.16
N ASP A 39 36.70 -6.86 -18.73
CA ASP A 39 38.03 -6.51 -19.23
C ASP A 39 38.55 -7.55 -20.23
N LYS A 40 39.46 -7.04 -21.05
CA LYS A 40 39.87 -7.45 -22.39
C LYS A 40 40.63 -8.79 -22.48
N THR A 41 40.74 -9.21 -23.74
CA THR A 41 41.38 -10.39 -24.38
C THR A 41 42.77 -10.81 -23.89
N PRO A 42 43.20 -12.05 -24.22
CA PRO A 42 44.27 -12.77 -23.50
C PRO A 42 45.66 -12.57 -24.10
N GLN A 43 46.67 -12.51 -23.24
CA GLN A 43 48.05 -12.90 -23.57
C GLN A 43 48.48 -14.07 -22.69
N SER A 44 49.07 -15.05 -23.35
CA SER A 44 49.68 -16.23 -22.74
C SER A 44 51.02 -15.87 -22.09
N ILE A 45 51.34 -16.51 -20.95
CA ILE A 45 52.67 -17.04 -20.55
C ILE A 45 52.54 -17.64 -19.13
N THR A 46 53.42 -18.60 -18.86
CA THR A 46 53.33 -19.77 -17.98
C THR A 46 53.93 -19.55 -16.58
N ARG A 47 53.33 -20.20 -15.55
CA ARG A 47 53.87 -20.66 -14.23
C ARG A 47 54.56 -19.66 -13.27
N HIS A 48 54.01 -19.47 -12.07
CA HIS A 48 54.39 -20.15 -10.81
C HIS A 48 53.54 -19.63 -9.62
N PHE A 49 53.24 -20.51 -8.67
CA PHE A 49 52.57 -20.21 -7.39
C PHE A 49 53.50 -19.43 -6.46
N GLN A 50 53.02 -18.32 -5.87
CA GLN A 50 53.37 -17.87 -4.52
C GLN A 50 52.31 -16.88 -4.00
N GLY A 51 52.07 -16.94 -2.69
CA GLY A 51 50.96 -16.30 -1.99
C GLY A 51 50.95 -14.77 -2.08
N GLY A 52 49.74 -14.22 -2.11
CA GLY A 52 49.48 -12.77 -2.08
C GLY A 52 48.55 -12.43 -0.93
N GLU A 53 49.02 -11.54 -0.07
CA GLU A 53 48.33 -10.92 1.05
C GLU A 53 47.09 -10.14 0.59
N HIS A 54 46.00 -10.23 1.36
CA HIS A 54 44.83 -9.37 1.18
C HIS A 54 45.12 -7.98 1.75
N LYS A 55 45.26 -6.98 0.88
CA LYS A 55 45.18 -5.56 1.28
C LYS A 55 43.71 -5.13 1.40
N PRO A 56 43.33 -4.36 2.43
CA PRO A 56 42.00 -3.78 2.51
C PRO A 56 41.82 -2.68 1.46
N LEU A 57 40.63 -2.63 0.87
CA LEU A 57 40.19 -1.56 -0.02
C LEU A 57 39.90 -0.31 0.82
N GLU A 58 40.68 0.75 0.65
CA GLU A 58 40.30 2.09 1.10
C GLU A 58 39.17 2.62 0.20
N ILE A 59 38.02 2.91 0.80
CA ILE A 59 36.93 3.65 0.16
C ILE A 59 37.00 5.08 0.70
N SER A 60 37.55 6.00 -0.09
CA SER A 60 37.54 7.43 0.23
C SER A 60 36.18 8.03 -0.16
N ILE A 61 35.38 8.41 0.84
CA ILE A 61 34.19 9.25 0.65
C ILE A 61 34.59 10.68 1.01
N ALA A 62 34.58 11.57 0.02
CA ALA A 62 34.76 13.00 0.24
C ALA A 62 33.48 13.59 0.86
N LEU A 63 33.55 14.03 2.12
CA LEU A 63 32.53 14.85 2.75
C LEU A 63 32.90 16.33 2.59
N PHE A 64 32.03 17.08 1.92
CA PHE A 64 32.12 18.54 1.86
C PHE A 64 31.50 19.11 3.15
N ALA A 65 32.34 19.51 4.09
CA ALA A 65 31.93 20.30 5.25
C ALA A 65 31.82 21.78 4.85
N ARG A 66 30.72 22.43 5.23
CA ARG A 66 30.66 23.89 5.31
C ARG A 66 30.25 24.29 6.71
N ASN A 67 31.08 25.17 7.28
CA ASN A 67 31.06 25.76 8.60
C ASN A 67 29.73 26.47 8.93
N ILE A 68 29.26 26.26 10.16
CA ILE A 68 28.54 27.27 10.93
C ILE A 68 29.18 27.28 12.31
N GLU A 69 29.81 28.40 12.65
CA GLU A 69 30.30 28.75 13.99
C GLU A 69 29.09 29.11 14.87
N ALA A 70 29.05 28.56 16.08
CA ALA A 70 28.26 29.09 17.19
C ALA A 70 28.89 28.66 18.52
N GLU A 71 28.85 29.58 19.48
CA GLU A 71 29.67 29.70 20.68
C GLU A 71 29.52 28.54 21.69
N LEU A 72 30.64 28.28 22.37
CA LEU A 72 30.79 27.35 23.48
C LEU A 72 30.29 27.98 24.79
N VAL A 73 29.42 27.26 25.49
CA VAL A 73 29.21 27.40 26.94
C VAL A 73 29.98 26.26 27.60
N GLU A 74 30.93 26.60 28.47
CA GLU A 74 31.69 25.66 29.29
C GLU A 74 30.77 24.91 30.24
N ILE A 75 30.81 23.57 30.21
CA ILE A 75 30.26 22.70 31.25
C ILE A 75 31.37 21.75 31.68
N GLU A 76 31.56 21.70 33.00
CA GLU A 76 32.64 21.01 33.72
C GLU A 76 32.66 19.50 33.51
N ASN A 77 33.89 18.97 33.53
CA ASN A 77 34.28 17.58 33.40
C ASN A 77 33.63 16.67 34.47
N SER A 78 32.99 15.59 34.04
CA SER A 78 32.91 14.34 34.80
C SER A 78 33.64 13.25 34.02
N GLU A 79 34.60 12.60 34.68
CA GLU A 79 35.40 11.49 34.14
C GLU A 79 34.49 10.28 33.87
N ASP A 80 34.14 10.06 32.60
CA ASP A 80 33.51 8.81 32.15
C ASP A 80 34.61 7.81 31.74
N GLU A 81 34.68 6.69 32.46
CA GLU A 81 35.52 5.54 32.09
C GLU A 81 35.08 4.97 30.73
N GLU A 82 35.99 4.98 29.75
CA GLU A 82 35.76 4.31 28.46
C GLU A 82 35.55 2.79 28.67
N PRO A 83 34.48 2.20 28.13
CA PRO A 83 34.26 0.77 28.26
C PRO A 83 35.30 0.01 27.43
N THR A 84 36.12 -0.79 28.11
CA THR A 84 37.15 -1.61 27.46
C THR A 84 36.55 -2.72 26.60
N THR A 85 37.19 -2.99 25.46
CA THR A 85 36.83 -4.01 24.47
C THR A 85 36.75 -5.43 25.04
N GLU A 86 37.35 -5.66 26.20
CA GLU A 86 37.35 -6.95 26.92
C GLU A 86 36.01 -7.24 27.61
N SER A 87 35.23 -6.22 28.00
CA SER A 87 33.90 -6.39 28.60
C SER A 87 32.85 -6.89 27.59
N ALA A 88 33.01 -6.54 26.32
CA ALA A 88 32.16 -7.01 25.22
C ALA A 88 32.47 -8.47 24.82
N ALA A 89 33.70 -8.94 25.01
CA ALA A 89 34.12 -10.29 24.64
C ALA A 89 33.63 -11.37 25.63
N ALA A 90 33.43 -11.03 26.91
CA ALA A 90 32.99 -11.97 27.94
C ALA A 90 31.60 -12.58 27.68
N TRP A 91 30.71 -11.86 26.96
CA TRP A 91 29.35 -12.32 26.63
C TRP A 91 29.29 -13.40 25.54
N LEU A 92 30.34 -13.57 24.72
CA LEU A 92 30.33 -14.46 23.55
C LEU A 92 30.67 -15.93 23.86
N THR A 93 30.99 -16.28 25.11
CA THR A 93 31.59 -17.58 25.43
C THR A 93 30.61 -18.67 25.90
N SER A 94 29.31 -18.39 26.00
CA SER A 94 28.32 -19.39 26.43
C SER A 94 27.21 -19.62 25.39
N PRO A 95 27.13 -20.79 24.73
CA PRO A 95 26.06 -21.07 23.77
C PRO A 95 24.72 -21.27 24.49
N LEU A 96 23.69 -20.50 24.10
CA LEU A 96 22.30 -20.73 24.50
C LEU A 96 21.77 -22.03 23.87
N LYS A 97 21.24 -22.93 24.72
CA LYS A 97 20.80 -24.30 24.36
C LYS A 97 19.47 -24.41 23.62
N ASP A 98 18.81 -23.32 23.21
CA ASP A 98 17.54 -23.42 22.45
C ASP A 98 17.38 -22.31 21.40
N GLN A 99 17.47 -22.71 20.13
CA GLN A 99 17.31 -21.82 18.97
C GLN A 99 15.89 -21.26 18.82
N ASN A 100 14.88 -21.79 19.52
CA ASN A 100 13.52 -21.24 19.45
C ASN A 100 13.39 -19.86 20.13
N SER A 101 14.23 -19.58 21.12
CA SER A 101 14.33 -18.24 21.72
C SER A 101 14.86 -17.20 20.72
N LEU A 102 15.56 -17.65 19.67
CA LEU A 102 16.13 -16.80 18.62
C LEU A 102 15.09 -16.30 17.59
N ARG A 103 13.79 -16.55 17.77
CA ARG A 103 12.75 -16.04 16.85
C ARG A 103 12.10 -14.74 17.31
N LYS A 104 12.41 -14.27 18.52
CA LYS A 104 11.91 -13.00 19.07
C LYS A 104 12.81 -11.85 18.59
N GLY A 105 12.22 -10.74 18.15
CA GLY A 105 12.94 -9.55 17.67
C GLY A 105 13.67 -8.82 18.80
N PRO A 106 14.50 -7.80 18.49
CA PRO A 106 15.30 -7.08 19.48
C PRO A 106 14.40 -6.34 20.50
N GLU A 107 14.73 -6.45 21.79
CA GLU A 107 13.90 -5.97 22.91
C GLU A 107 14.12 -4.47 23.25
N GLY A 108 15.18 -3.83 22.76
CA GLY A 108 15.37 -2.38 22.92
C GLY A 108 16.79 -1.90 22.62
N VAL A 109 16.98 -0.58 22.66
CA VAL A 109 18.28 0.09 22.69
C VAL A 109 18.45 0.66 24.10
N LEU A 110 19.51 0.31 24.80
CA LEU A 110 19.88 0.84 26.12
C LEU A 110 21.27 1.47 25.98
N ASP A 111 21.42 2.74 26.35
CA ASP A 111 22.72 3.45 26.35
C ASP A 111 23.48 3.38 25.02
N GLY A 112 22.76 3.52 23.90
CA GLY A 112 23.34 3.45 22.55
C GLY A 112 23.66 2.03 22.06
N LEU A 113 23.48 1.00 22.90
CA LEU A 113 23.71 -0.41 22.58
C LEU A 113 22.39 -1.14 22.33
N VAL A 114 22.34 -1.88 21.22
CA VAL A 114 21.19 -2.72 20.87
C VAL A 114 21.23 -4.00 21.71
N LEU A 115 20.41 -4.08 22.75
CA LEU A 115 20.32 -5.27 23.60
C LEU A 115 19.54 -6.38 22.86
N GLY A 116 20.18 -7.55 22.73
CA GLY A 116 19.55 -8.76 22.21
C GLY A 116 19.78 -9.04 20.71
N THR A 117 20.96 -8.78 20.17
CA THR A 117 21.26 -9.17 18.79
C THR A 117 21.67 -10.62 18.69
N GLN A 118 20.76 -11.48 18.23
CA GLN A 118 21.19 -12.54 17.35
C GLN A 118 21.98 -11.94 16.19
N VAL A 119 23.13 -12.56 15.92
CA VAL A 119 23.94 -12.28 14.74
C VAL A 119 23.03 -12.39 13.51
N CYS A 120 23.02 -11.34 12.68
CA CYS A 120 22.46 -11.42 11.33
C CYS A 120 22.98 -12.70 10.67
N PRO A 121 22.20 -13.52 9.94
CA PRO A 121 22.74 -14.70 9.26
C PRO A 121 23.88 -14.36 8.28
N ASN A 122 24.00 -13.08 7.89
CA ASN A 122 25.12 -12.56 7.09
C ASN A 122 26.26 -11.97 7.95
N SER A 123 26.27 -12.22 9.26
CA SER A 123 27.25 -11.69 10.24
C SER A 123 27.43 -10.17 10.24
N GLU A 124 26.40 -9.44 9.81
CA GLU A 124 26.47 -7.99 9.74
C GLU A 124 26.13 -7.35 11.10
N ILE A 125 27.01 -6.50 11.61
CA ILE A 125 26.79 -5.69 12.81
C ILE A 125 25.70 -4.66 12.51
N ILE A 126 24.63 -4.68 13.30
CA ILE A 126 23.53 -3.73 13.17
C ILE A 126 23.92 -2.45 13.90
N SER A 127 24.51 -1.49 13.17
CA SER A 127 24.69 -0.13 13.67
C SER A 127 23.42 0.70 13.49
N LEU A 128 23.35 1.87 14.15
CA LEU A 128 22.29 2.87 13.90
C LEU A 128 22.20 3.28 12.42
N GLU A 129 23.30 3.20 11.68
CA GLU A 129 23.36 3.54 10.25
C GLU A 129 22.76 2.45 9.34
N ARG A 130 22.81 1.18 9.78
CA ARG A 130 22.39 0.01 8.98
C ARG A 130 21.07 -0.62 9.43
N GLY A 131 20.66 -0.31 10.65
CA GLY A 131 19.38 -0.69 11.22
C GLY A 131 18.24 0.14 10.63
N VAL A 132 17.07 -0.47 10.44
CA VAL A 132 15.86 0.31 10.15
C VAL A 132 15.28 0.75 11.47
N LEU A 133 15.47 2.02 11.83
CA LEU A 133 14.95 2.59 13.07
C LEU A 133 13.48 2.98 12.89
N TRP A 134 12.67 2.78 13.93
CA TRP A 134 11.38 3.44 14.08
C TRP A 134 11.44 4.36 15.29
N ARG A 135 10.68 5.44 15.21
CA ARG A 135 10.49 6.40 16.29
C ARG A 135 9.02 6.41 16.65
N ARG A 136 8.70 6.30 17.93
CA ARG A 136 7.35 6.49 18.45
C ARG A 136 7.39 7.56 19.52
N ASN A 137 6.47 8.50 19.41
CA ASN A 137 6.22 9.48 20.46
C ASN A 137 5.33 8.78 21.50
N GLU A 138 5.88 8.52 22.69
CA GLU A 138 5.15 8.03 23.85
C GLU A 138 5.02 9.17 24.86
N SER A 139 4.05 9.10 25.78
CA SER A 139 3.83 10.15 26.78
C SER A 139 5.03 10.35 27.72
N SER A 140 5.90 9.36 27.84
CA SER A 140 7.15 9.41 28.62
C SER A 140 8.38 9.86 27.83
N GLY A 141 8.23 10.23 26.54
CA GLY A 141 9.33 10.68 25.68
C GLY A 141 9.40 9.96 24.33
N GLN A 142 10.45 10.27 23.55
CA GLN A 142 10.70 9.61 22.27
C GLN A 142 11.38 8.27 22.47
N ARG A 143 10.70 7.19 22.05
CA ARG A 143 11.33 5.86 21.98
C ARG A 143 11.82 5.61 20.56
N ILE A 144 13.12 5.37 20.43
CA ILE A 144 13.75 4.90 19.19
C ILE A 144 13.96 3.39 19.33
N GLY A 145 13.43 2.62 18.38
CA GLY A 145 13.60 1.17 18.33
C GLY A 145 14.06 0.71 16.95
N LEU A 146 14.47 -0.55 16.85
CA LEU A 146 14.75 -1.19 15.57
C LEU A 146 13.50 -1.90 15.05
N SER A 147 13.12 -1.62 13.81
CA SER A 147 11.94 -2.20 13.15
C SER A 147 12.25 -3.60 12.63
N CYS A 148 13.51 -3.85 12.30
CA CYS A 148 14.01 -5.10 11.78
C CYS A 148 15.52 -5.23 12.05
N ARG A 149 16.07 -6.44 11.77
CA ARG A 149 17.47 -6.78 11.99
C ARG A 149 18.42 -5.84 11.19
N CYS A 150 18.53 -6.04 9.88
CA CYS A 150 19.26 -5.16 8.96
C CYS A 150 18.45 -4.95 7.66
N ALA A 151 18.82 -3.96 6.85
CA ALA A 151 18.16 -3.69 5.57
C ALA A 151 18.10 -4.94 4.65
N PRO A 152 19.17 -5.74 4.46
CA PRO A 152 19.09 -7.01 3.73
C PRO A 152 18.10 -8.03 4.31
N CYS A 153 18.09 -8.24 5.63
CA CYS A 153 17.14 -9.17 6.26
C CYS A 153 15.69 -8.68 6.10
N LYS A 154 15.46 -7.37 6.18
CA LYS A 154 14.14 -6.78 5.94
C LYS A 154 13.71 -6.93 4.49
N ALA A 155 14.61 -6.68 3.55
CA ALA A 155 14.36 -6.90 2.13
C ALA A 155 14.00 -8.37 1.86
N ARG A 156 14.73 -9.32 2.44
CA ARG A 156 14.43 -10.75 2.33
C ARG A 156 13.10 -11.14 2.98
N TYR A 157 12.81 -10.61 4.16
CA TYR A 157 11.52 -10.81 4.82
C TYR A 157 10.36 -10.27 3.97
N ASN A 158 10.50 -9.06 3.45
CA ASN A 158 9.51 -8.43 2.58
C ASN A 158 9.35 -9.22 1.27
N PHE A 159 10.45 -9.69 0.68
CA PHE A 159 10.42 -10.55 -0.51
C PHE A 159 9.68 -11.85 -0.23
N ASN A 160 10.02 -12.57 0.84
CA ASN A 160 9.34 -13.82 1.19
C ASN A 160 7.85 -13.59 1.49
N ASN A 161 7.50 -12.49 2.15
CA ASN A 161 6.11 -12.12 2.37
C ASN A 161 5.39 -11.82 1.06
N PHE A 162 6.04 -11.11 0.13
CA PHE A 162 5.53 -10.89 -1.22
C PHE A 162 5.30 -12.20 -1.95
N LEU A 163 6.22 -13.17 -1.86
CA LEU A 163 6.04 -14.49 -2.47
C LEU A 163 4.83 -15.22 -1.89
N ARG A 164 4.67 -15.23 -0.57
CA ARG A 164 3.52 -15.87 0.09
C ARG A 164 2.21 -15.19 -0.26
N SER A 165 2.17 -13.86 -0.24
CA SER A 165 0.94 -13.10 -0.51
C SER A 165 0.47 -13.23 -1.95
N HIS A 166 1.38 -13.53 -2.88
CA HIS A 166 1.07 -13.74 -4.30
C HIS A 166 1.15 -15.20 -4.75
N VAL A 167 1.27 -16.16 -3.81
CA VAL A 167 1.36 -17.61 -4.09
C VAL A 167 2.52 -17.95 -5.05
N LEU A 168 3.61 -17.20 -4.95
CA LEU A 168 4.84 -17.36 -5.73
C LEU A 168 5.94 -18.09 -4.97
N GLU A 169 5.73 -18.49 -3.72
CA GLU A 169 6.72 -19.26 -2.94
C GLU A 169 6.79 -20.70 -3.48
N ALA A 170 7.99 -21.20 -3.76
CA ALA A 170 8.24 -22.55 -4.30
C ALA A 170 7.57 -23.63 -3.42
N ASP A 171 6.96 -24.63 -4.05
CA ASP A 171 6.41 -25.77 -3.32
C ASP A 171 7.55 -26.59 -2.68
N ALA A 172 7.25 -27.35 -1.63
CA ALA A 172 8.25 -28.16 -0.93
C ALA A 172 8.94 -29.14 -1.88
N GLY A 173 10.27 -29.05 -2.00
CA GLY A 173 11.07 -29.88 -2.90
C GLY A 173 11.09 -29.43 -4.37
N GLN A 174 10.41 -28.33 -4.71
CA GLN A 174 10.42 -27.80 -6.06
C GLN A 174 11.80 -27.22 -6.41
N THR A 175 12.47 -27.82 -7.40
CA THR A 175 13.77 -27.37 -7.90
C THR A 175 13.68 -26.70 -9.28
N MET A 176 12.55 -26.86 -9.98
CA MET A 176 12.34 -26.42 -11.36
C MET A 176 11.21 -25.41 -11.48
N CYS A 177 11.31 -24.50 -12.45
CA CYS A 177 10.31 -23.45 -12.71
C CYS A 177 8.92 -24.03 -13.04
N SER A 178 7.87 -23.48 -12.42
CA SER A 178 6.47 -23.86 -12.66
C SER A 178 5.90 -23.39 -14.01
N ASN A 179 6.61 -22.53 -14.77
CA ASN A 179 6.14 -22.12 -16.08
C ASN A 179 6.22 -23.30 -17.06
N LYS A 180 5.13 -23.57 -17.78
CA LYS A 180 4.99 -24.71 -18.68
C LYS A 180 6.11 -24.71 -19.73
N GLY A 181 6.86 -25.82 -19.78
CA GLY A 181 7.99 -25.98 -20.71
C GLY A 181 9.29 -25.31 -20.26
N CYS A 182 9.36 -24.72 -19.07
CA CYS A 182 10.58 -24.18 -18.52
C CYS A 182 11.33 -25.19 -17.66
N PHE A 183 12.58 -25.49 -18.01
CA PHE A 183 13.44 -26.39 -17.24
C PHE A 183 14.53 -25.65 -16.44
N LYS A 184 14.38 -24.34 -16.23
CA LYS A 184 15.33 -23.57 -15.43
C LYS A 184 15.05 -23.77 -13.95
N SER A 185 16.08 -23.70 -13.12
CA SER A 185 15.95 -23.77 -11.66
C SER A 185 15.10 -22.62 -11.12
N VAL A 186 14.40 -22.89 -10.02
CA VAL A 186 13.69 -21.87 -9.24
C VAL A 186 14.66 -20.78 -8.77
N TRP A 187 14.22 -19.52 -8.79
CA TRP A 187 15.02 -18.38 -8.34
C TRP A 187 14.62 -18.01 -6.92
N GLU A 188 15.56 -18.01 -5.98
CA GLU A 188 15.40 -17.44 -4.63
C GLU A 188 14.14 -17.90 -3.85
N GLY A 189 13.77 -19.17 -3.97
CA GLY A 189 12.59 -19.71 -3.29
C GLY A 189 11.26 -19.32 -3.94
N THR A 190 11.29 -18.78 -5.16
CA THR A 190 10.08 -18.54 -5.96
C THR A 190 9.69 -19.79 -6.76
N LYS A 191 8.41 -19.93 -7.14
CA LYS A 191 7.92 -20.95 -8.07
C LYS A 191 8.49 -20.80 -9.49
N PHE A 192 9.13 -19.68 -9.79
CA PHE A 192 9.59 -19.35 -11.14
C PHE A 192 11.12 -19.25 -11.22
N CYS A 193 11.67 -19.39 -12.42
CA CYS A 193 13.05 -18.95 -12.66
C CYS A 193 13.07 -17.41 -12.77
N HIS A 194 14.26 -16.80 -12.65
CA HIS A 194 14.39 -15.34 -12.63
C HIS A 194 13.71 -14.64 -13.82
N SER A 195 13.85 -15.14 -15.06
CA SER A 195 13.20 -14.49 -16.22
C SER A 195 11.68 -14.60 -16.19
N HIS A 196 11.13 -15.73 -15.74
CA HIS A 196 9.68 -15.89 -15.62
C HIS A 196 9.11 -15.11 -14.44
N PHE A 197 9.86 -14.95 -13.35
CA PHE A 197 9.46 -14.08 -12.25
C PHE A 197 9.42 -12.60 -12.69
N LEU A 198 10.39 -12.13 -13.48
CA LEU A 198 10.38 -10.74 -14.00
C LEU A 198 9.26 -10.48 -15.01
N MET A 199 8.81 -11.52 -15.72
CA MET A 199 7.65 -11.43 -16.62
C MET A 199 6.33 -11.72 -15.90
N TRP A 200 6.39 -12.22 -14.66
CA TRP A 200 5.20 -12.42 -13.86
C TRP A 200 4.62 -11.05 -13.55
N THR A 201 3.42 -10.83 -14.04
CA THR A 201 2.55 -9.78 -13.55
C THR A 201 1.70 -10.39 -12.45
N PRO A 202 1.40 -9.66 -11.36
CA PRO A 202 0.27 -10.02 -10.54
C PRO A 202 -0.91 -10.18 -11.50
N ASP A 203 -1.35 -11.42 -11.69
CA ASP A 203 -2.61 -11.67 -12.38
C ASP A 203 -3.59 -10.81 -11.62
N LEU A 204 -4.05 -9.73 -12.26
CA LEU A 204 -5.09 -8.88 -11.70
C LEU A 204 -6.16 -9.88 -11.31
N ILE A 205 -6.50 -10.00 -10.03
CA ILE A 205 -7.33 -11.11 -9.55
C ILE A 205 -8.59 -11.25 -10.41
N GLY A 206 -9.11 -10.14 -10.98
CA GLY A 206 -10.19 -10.13 -11.97
C GLY A 206 -9.94 -10.83 -13.31
N GLN A 207 -8.71 -10.98 -13.78
CA GLN A 207 -8.33 -11.65 -15.04
C GLN A 207 -8.17 -13.17 -14.89
N ASP A 208 -7.73 -13.68 -13.73
CA ASP A 208 -7.72 -15.12 -13.44
C ASP A 208 -9.15 -15.58 -13.11
N LYS A 209 -9.88 -16.00 -14.15
CA LYS A 209 -11.24 -16.54 -14.03
C LYS A 209 -11.33 -17.68 -13.01
N THR A 210 -10.27 -18.48 -12.85
CA THR A 210 -10.25 -19.59 -11.89
C THR A 210 -10.18 -19.05 -10.47
N ALA A 211 -9.27 -18.10 -10.19
CA ALA A 211 -9.22 -17.40 -8.90
C ALA A 211 -10.54 -16.70 -8.57
N MET A 212 -11.14 -16.00 -9.53
CA MET A 212 -12.42 -15.31 -9.32
C MET A 212 -13.55 -16.27 -8.98
N ASN A 213 -13.63 -17.42 -9.64
CA ASN A 213 -14.63 -18.44 -9.34
C ASN A 213 -14.40 -19.08 -7.97
N GLU A 214 -13.14 -19.32 -7.58
CA GLU A 214 -12.78 -19.80 -6.24
C GLU A 214 -13.19 -18.78 -5.16
N LEU A 215 -12.82 -17.51 -5.35
CA LEU A 215 -13.17 -16.41 -4.43
C LEU A 215 -14.67 -16.23 -4.30
N LEU A 216 -15.39 -16.31 -5.42
CA LEU A 216 -16.83 -16.28 -5.42
C LEU A 216 -17.40 -17.43 -4.59
N SER A 217 -16.99 -18.67 -4.84
CA SER A 217 -17.52 -19.84 -4.13
C SER A 217 -17.28 -19.72 -2.61
N LEU A 218 -16.10 -19.24 -2.23
CA LEU A 218 -15.77 -18.93 -0.84
C LEU A 218 -16.66 -17.81 -0.28
N PHE A 219 -16.90 -16.75 -1.04
CA PHE A 219 -17.75 -15.64 -0.61
C PHE A 219 -19.22 -16.07 -0.48
N GLU A 220 -19.75 -16.86 -1.42
CA GLU A 220 -21.07 -17.50 -1.33
C GLU A 220 -21.20 -18.31 -0.04
N LYS A 221 -20.19 -19.13 0.28
CA LYS A 221 -20.14 -19.83 1.57
C LYS A 221 -20.10 -18.87 2.75
N ALA A 222 -19.29 -17.82 2.73
CA ALA A 222 -19.20 -16.82 3.81
C ALA A 222 -20.54 -16.10 4.04
N THR A 223 -21.26 -15.82 2.97
CA THR A 223 -22.58 -15.16 2.99
C THR A 223 -23.74 -16.12 3.23
N SER A 224 -23.52 -17.44 3.29
CA SER A 224 -24.60 -18.41 3.54
C SER A 224 -25.18 -18.30 4.96
N GLU A 225 -24.44 -17.68 5.87
CA GLU A 225 -24.86 -17.40 7.24
C GLU A 225 -25.33 -15.95 7.41
N GLN A 226 -26.06 -15.68 8.50
CA GLN A 226 -26.37 -14.32 8.92
C GLN A 226 -25.09 -13.61 9.40
N TRP A 227 -24.80 -12.45 8.81
CA TRP A 227 -23.73 -11.59 9.27
C TRP A 227 -24.18 -10.76 10.47
N ARG A 228 -23.22 -10.28 11.26
CA ARG A 228 -23.52 -9.46 12.42
C ARG A 228 -22.58 -8.26 12.43
N PRO A 229 -23.08 -7.04 12.72
CA PRO A 229 -22.21 -5.92 13.00
C PRO A 229 -21.40 -6.24 14.27
N LYS A 230 -20.09 -6.02 14.21
CA LYS A 230 -19.17 -6.29 15.32
C LYS A 230 -18.98 -5.04 16.20
N THR A 231 -19.12 -3.86 15.61
CA THR A 231 -19.05 -2.56 16.29
C THR A 231 -20.44 -1.95 16.50
N GLU A 232 -20.54 -1.08 17.52
CA GLU A 232 -21.75 -0.31 17.80
C GLU A 232 -22.06 0.68 16.68
N PHE A 233 -21.04 1.29 16.06
CA PHE A 233 -21.23 2.17 14.90
C PHE A 233 -21.89 1.47 13.72
N MET A 234 -21.43 0.27 13.35
CA MET A 234 -22.05 -0.44 12.24
C MET A 234 -23.49 -0.87 12.56
N ALA A 235 -23.77 -1.23 13.82
CA ALA A 235 -25.12 -1.53 14.26
C ALA A 235 -26.04 -0.30 14.19
N GLU A 236 -25.56 0.87 14.61
CA GLU A 236 -26.29 2.14 14.52
C GLU A 236 -26.52 2.56 13.06
N ILE A 237 -25.52 2.45 12.18
CA ILE A 237 -25.68 2.70 10.73
C ILE A 237 -26.78 1.80 10.15
N ILE A 238 -26.75 0.49 10.44
CA ILE A 238 -27.78 -0.46 9.99
C ILE A 238 -29.16 -0.04 10.48
N LYS A 239 -29.30 0.27 11.78
CA LYS A 239 -30.55 0.72 12.38
C LYS A 239 -31.08 2.00 11.69
N ARG A 240 -30.20 2.95 11.35
CA ARG A 240 -30.59 4.14 10.57
C ARG A 240 -31.06 3.75 9.18
N MET A 241 -30.36 2.86 8.48
CA MET A 241 -30.72 2.41 7.12
C MET A 241 -32.07 1.69 7.08
N GLU A 242 -32.44 1.00 8.16
CA GLU A 242 -33.73 0.32 8.29
C GLU A 242 -34.86 1.26 8.69
N SER A 243 -34.58 2.27 9.51
CA SER A 243 -35.60 3.20 10.03
C SER A 243 -35.87 4.41 9.15
N LYS A 244 -34.86 4.88 8.41
CA LYS A 244 -34.94 6.07 7.56
C LYS A 244 -34.72 5.67 6.11
N GLY A 245 -35.72 5.92 5.26
CA GLY A 245 -35.58 5.68 3.81
C GLY A 245 -34.56 6.59 3.13
N ASN A 246 -34.22 7.73 3.73
CA ASN A 246 -33.20 8.66 3.23
C ASN A 246 -32.39 9.22 4.40
N ILE A 247 -31.13 8.80 4.51
CA ILE A 247 -30.21 9.31 5.53
C ILE A 247 -29.34 10.38 4.86
N PRO A 248 -29.37 11.63 5.33
CA PRO A 248 -28.55 12.69 4.77
C PRO A 248 -27.07 12.47 5.11
N ALA A 249 -26.18 13.06 4.29
CA ALA A 249 -24.74 13.02 4.53
C ALA A 249 -24.32 13.70 5.85
N SER A 250 -25.15 14.59 6.40
CA SER A 250 -24.97 15.18 7.73
C SER A 250 -25.10 14.18 8.88
N GLU A 251 -25.64 12.98 8.63
CA GLU A 251 -25.75 11.92 9.63
C GLU A 251 -24.74 10.79 9.40
N VAL A 252 -24.62 10.32 8.14
CA VAL A 252 -23.69 9.27 7.74
C VAL A 252 -23.14 9.56 6.35
N VAL A 253 -21.81 9.56 6.22
CA VAL A 253 -21.13 9.84 4.95
C VAL A 253 -20.02 8.81 4.68
N ASN A 254 -19.87 8.45 3.41
CA ASN A 254 -18.85 7.50 2.95
C ASN A 254 -17.67 8.31 2.43
N ILE A 255 -16.47 7.96 2.86
CA ILE A 255 -15.24 8.69 2.53
C ILE A 255 -14.22 7.76 1.89
N ASP A 256 -13.53 8.29 0.89
CA ASP A 256 -12.26 7.79 0.39
C ASP A 256 -11.38 8.98 0.00
N LEU A 257 -10.06 8.84 0.16
CA LEU A 257 -9.09 9.84 -0.26
C LEU A 257 -8.05 9.24 -1.23
N ALA A 258 -7.65 10.05 -2.20
CA ALA A 258 -6.33 9.87 -2.82
C ALA A 258 -5.33 10.77 -2.12
N PHE A 259 -4.20 10.20 -1.68
CA PHE A 259 -3.18 10.93 -0.94
C PHE A 259 -1.75 10.52 -1.33
N GLY A 260 -0.79 11.42 -1.13
CA GLY A 260 0.62 11.12 -1.28
C GLY A 260 1.07 10.21 -0.13
N VAL A 261 1.34 8.93 -0.41
CA VAL A 261 1.72 7.93 0.63
C VAL A 261 2.86 8.39 1.53
N ARG A 262 3.75 9.21 0.98
CA ARG A 262 4.94 9.70 1.68
C ARG A 262 4.75 11.06 2.35
N SER A 263 4.16 12.01 1.62
CA SER A 263 3.91 13.36 2.12
C SER A 263 2.70 13.43 3.05
N ARG A 264 1.83 12.41 3.01
CA ARG A 264 0.47 12.39 3.57
C ARG A 264 -0.43 13.51 3.04
N GLU A 265 0.01 14.18 1.97
CA GLU A 265 -0.77 15.23 1.32
C GLU A 265 -2.06 14.61 0.79
N VAL A 266 -3.21 15.13 1.23
CA VAL A 266 -4.51 14.84 0.60
C VAL A 266 -4.49 15.45 -0.79
N LEU A 267 -4.76 14.67 -1.84
CA LEU A 267 -4.70 15.08 -3.24
C LEU A 267 -6.08 15.14 -3.88
N GLN A 268 -6.97 14.23 -3.51
CA GLN A 268 -8.36 14.16 -3.93
C GLN A 268 -9.23 13.73 -2.76
N ILE A 269 -10.39 14.36 -2.64
CA ILE A 269 -11.43 14.02 -1.66
C ILE A 269 -12.65 13.48 -2.41
N GLY A 270 -13.17 12.34 -1.97
CA GLY A 270 -14.43 11.78 -2.45
C GLY A 270 -15.36 11.47 -1.29
N LEU A 271 -16.52 12.12 -1.27
CA LEU A 271 -17.59 11.87 -0.30
C LEU A 271 -18.88 11.48 -1.01
N ALA A 272 -19.56 10.45 -0.50
CA ALA A 272 -20.87 10.03 -0.97
C ALA A 272 -21.86 9.81 0.18
N ASP A 273 -23.12 10.19 -0.04
CA ASP A 273 -24.21 9.85 0.88
C ASP A 273 -24.54 8.35 0.84
N LEU A 274 -25.40 7.85 1.74
CA LEU A 274 -25.80 6.44 1.76
C LEU A 274 -26.67 5.98 0.56
N ARG A 275 -27.03 6.91 -0.34
CA ARG A 275 -27.69 6.61 -1.61
C ARG A 275 -26.69 6.50 -2.77
N GLY A 276 -25.43 6.86 -2.54
CA GLY A 276 -24.38 6.86 -3.56
C GLY A 276 -24.32 8.16 -4.36
N ASN A 277 -25.04 9.20 -3.97
CA ASN A 277 -24.88 10.52 -4.58
C ASN A 277 -23.56 11.11 -4.09
N GLY A 278 -22.77 11.64 -5.03
CA GLY A 278 -21.57 12.38 -4.67
C GLY A 278 -21.94 13.69 -4.01
N VAL A 279 -21.41 13.93 -2.81
CA VAL A 279 -21.64 15.16 -2.05
C VAL A 279 -20.42 16.09 -2.11
N LEU A 280 -19.21 15.54 -2.25
CA LEU A 280 -17.99 16.28 -2.50
C LEU A 280 -17.04 15.45 -3.37
N ASP A 281 -16.55 16.04 -4.45
CA ASP A 281 -15.51 15.46 -5.30
C ASP A 281 -14.63 16.57 -5.84
N CYS A 282 -13.44 16.69 -5.24
CA CYS A 282 -12.51 17.75 -5.58
C CYS A 282 -11.05 17.29 -5.47
N LEU A 283 -10.20 17.94 -6.27
CA LEU A 283 -8.77 17.98 -6.02
C LEU A 283 -8.50 19.05 -4.95
N THR A 284 -7.56 18.79 -4.06
CA THR A 284 -7.15 19.77 -3.05
C THR A 284 -6.09 20.72 -3.60
N ARG A 285 -6.10 21.96 -3.11
CA ARG A 285 -5.02 22.93 -3.26
C ARG A 285 -4.81 23.64 -1.93
N TYR A 286 -3.55 23.94 -1.61
CA TYR A 286 -3.24 24.70 -0.41
C TYR A 286 -3.55 26.18 -0.62
N SER A 287 -3.92 26.88 0.45
CA SER A 287 -4.11 28.33 0.43
C SER A 287 -2.78 29.06 0.22
N GLU A 288 -2.86 30.31 -0.25
CA GLU A 288 -1.66 31.13 -0.44
C GLU A 288 -0.88 31.29 0.87
N GLY A 289 0.43 31.06 0.82
CA GLY A 289 1.32 31.13 1.99
C GLY A 289 1.49 29.81 2.75
N ILE A 290 0.67 28.80 2.51
CA ILE A 290 0.84 27.47 3.10
C ILE A 290 1.72 26.60 2.18
N ILE A 291 2.78 26.02 2.75
CA ILE A 291 3.70 25.14 2.02
C ILE A 291 3.15 23.72 2.07
N ALA A 292 2.72 23.20 0.93
CA ALA A 292 2.29 21.81 0.81
C ALA A 292 3.40 20.84 1.30
N PRO A 293 3.08 19.77 2.03
CA PRO A 293 4.05 18.79 2.51
C PRO A 293 4.90 18.17 1.38
N SER A 294 4.33 18.01 0.19
CA SER A 294 5.07 17.53 -1.00
C SER A 294 6.09 18.52 -1.55
N SER A 295 5.94 19.81 -1.25
CA SER A 295 6.90 20.86 -1.62
C SER A 295 8.08 20.93 -0.65
N SER A 296 7.95 20.35 0.55
CA SER A 296 9.07 20.24 1.48
C SER A 296 10.14 19.28 0.94
N ARG A 297 11.42 19.62 1.14
CA ARG A 297 12.53 18.72 0.81
C ARG A 297 12.52 17.53 1.78
N LEU A 298 11.74 16.52 1.45
CA LEU A 298 11.77 15.27 2.19
C LEU A 298 13.16 14.63 2.03
N ALA A 299 13.70 14.05 3.12
CA ALA A 299 15.11 13.59 3.17
C ALA A 299 15.53 12.59 2.07
N THR A 300 14.58 11.82 1.54
CA THR A 300 14.76 10.89 0.41
C THR A 300 14.10 11.44 -0.87
N PRO A 301 14.52 11.10 -2.08
CA PRO A 301 13.71 11.38 -3.27
C PRO A 301 12.47 10.48 -3.33
N ALA A 302 11.33 10.98 -3.82
CA ALA A 302 10.19 10.10 -4.09
C ALA A 302 10.54 9.14 -5.24
N THR A 303 10.05 7.90 -5.17
CA THR A 303 10.26 6.94 -6.26
C THR A 303 9.40 7.34 -7.46
N ARG A 304 9.84 6.98 -8.67
CA ARG A 304 9.09 7.27 -9.92
C ARG A 304 7.63 6.75 -9.89
N PRO A 305 7.31 5.55 -9.34
CA PRO A 305 5.93 5.11 -9.19
C PRO A 305 5.07 6.03 -8.32
N LEU A 306 5.61 6.53 -7.19
CA LEU A 306 4.90 7.46 -6.31
C LEU A 306 4.62 8.79 -7.03
N MET A 307 5.64 9.35 -7.69
CA MET A 307 5.46 10.57 -8.48
C MET A 307 4.44 10.41 -9.61
N ASN A 308 4.41 9.24 -10.25
CA ASN A 308 3.42 8.95 -11.28
C ASN A 308 2.01 8.83 -10.70
N HIS A 309 1.86 8.21 -9.53
CA HIS A 309 0.56 8.14 -8.84
C HIS A 309 0.03 9.54 -8.55
N GLU A 310 0.81 10.39 -7.87
CA GLU A 310 0.39 11.77 -7.55
C GLU A 310 0.05 12.57 -8.81
N ARG A 311 0.87 12.45 -9.86
CA ARG A 311 0.63 13.10 -11.15
C ARG A 311 -0.67 12.60 -11.81
N ASN A 312 -0.98 11.31 -11.71
CA ASN A 312 -2.20 10.75 -12.27
C ASN A 312 -3.43 11.24 -11.51
N VAL A 313 -3.36 11.28 -10.17
CA VAL A 313 -4.45 11.79 -9.34
C VAL A 313 -4.76 13.24 -9.69
N ARG A 314 -3.74 14.10 -9.79
CA ARG A 314 -3.89 15.52 -10.15
C ARG A 314 -4.44 15.76 -11.56
N ARG A 315 -4.58 14.72 -12.39
CA ARG A 315 -5.17 14.80 -13.74
C ARG A 315 -6.63 14.35 -13.78
N PHE A 316 -7.19 13.87 -12.68
CA PHE A 316 -8.59 13.51 -12.65
C PHE A 316 -9.48 14.74 -12.84
N SER A 317 -10.60 14.53 -13.54
CA SER A 317 -11.67 15.51 -13.62
C SER A 317 -12.64 15.22 -12.49
N THR A 318 -12.83 16.19 -11.62
CA THR A 318 -13.68 16.10 -10.43
C THR A 318 -14.91 16.98 -10.57
N GLN A 319 -16.02 16.63 -9.92
CA GLN A 319 -17.28 17.38 -10.05
C GLN A 319 -17.16 18.83 -9.55
N ASN A 320 -16.37 19.06 -8.51
CA ASN A 320 -16.18 20.37 -7.90
C ASN A 320 -14.84 21.03 -8.29
N GLY A 321 -14.08 20.44 -9.23
CA GLY A 321 -12.79 20.96 -9.66
C GLY A 321 -11.73 20.91 -8.55
N SER A 322 -10.94 21.98 -8.42
CA SER A 322 -9.92 22.10 -7.37
C SER A 322 -10.35 23.12 -6.32
N LEU A 323 -10.36 22.71 -5.06
CA LEU A 323 -10.83 23.51 -3.92
C LEU A 323 -9.73 23.65 -2.86
N ASN A 324 -9.67 24.82 -2.24
CA ASN A 324 -8.87 25.04 -1.02
C ASN A 324 -9.66 24.65 0.24
N ALA A 325 -8.99 24.71 1.40
CA ALA A 325 -9.61 24.32 2.66
C ALA A 325 -10.86 25.14 2.99
N LYS A 326 -10.82 26.47 2.79
CA LYS A 326 -11.98 27.34 3.02
C LYS A 326 -13.19 26.94 2.17
N GLU A 327 -12.97 26.66 0.89
CA GLU A 327 -14.01 26.23 -0.04
C GLU A 327 -14.58 24.86 0.34
N ILE A 328 -13.71 23.93 0.77
CA ILE A 328 -14.13 22.61 1.26
C ILE A 328 -14.97 22.73 2.53
N VAL A 329 -14.53 23.53 3.51
CA VAL A 329 -15.28 23.77 4.75
C VAL A 329 -16.66 24.38 4.45
N GLY A 330 -16.72 25.37 3.55
CA GLY A 330 -17.99 25.93 3.10
C GLY A 330 -18.91 24.88 2.49
N LYS A 331 -18.38 23.97 1.67
CA LYS A 331 -19.15 22.85 1.09
C LYS A 331 -19.63 21.85 2.14
N LEU A 332 -18.78 21.48 3.09
CA LEU A 332 -19.16 20.58 4.19
C LEU A 332 -20.31 21.19 5.02
N GLN A 333 -20.22 22.48 5.34
CA GLN A 333 -21.26 23.22 6.06
C GLN A 333 -22.57 23.31 5.26
N GLU A 334 -22.51 23.57 3.95
CA GLU A 334 -23.68 23.58 3.05
C GLU A 334 -24.41 22.23 3.04
N ILE A 335 -23.68 21.13 3.15
CA ILE A 335 -24.23 19.75 3.20
C ILE A 335 -24.72 19.40 4.62
N GLY A 336 -24.40 20.22 5.62
CA GLY A 336 -24.70 19.97 7.02
C GLY A 336 -23.73 19.00 7.70
N ILE A 337 -22.55 18.75 7.10
CA ILE A 337 -21.48 17.99 7.75
C ILE A 337 -20.79 18.92 8.75
N SER A 338 -20.86 18.52 10.02
CA SER A 338 -20.19 19.13 11.17
C SER A 338 -19.24 18.11 11.84
N ASN A 339 -18.99 18.26 13.13
CA ASN A 339 -18.25 17.33 13.98
C ASN A 339 -19.11 16.19 14.59
N GLU A 340 -20.33 15.97 14.08
CA GLU A 340 -21.25 14.93 14.56
C GLU A 340 -21.46 13.70 13.63
N PRO A 341 -21.37 13.77 12.28
CA PRO A 341 -21.71 12.63 11.43
C PRO A 341 -20.82 11.42 11.67
N ILE A 342 -21.34 10.24 11.33
CA ILE A 342 -20.56 9.00 11.29
C ILE A 342 -19.92 8.87 9.90
N PHE A 343 -18.60 8.72 9.85
CA PHE A 343 -17.89 8.42 8.61
C PHE A 343 -17.79 6.91 8.41
N LEU A 344 -17.97 6.45 7.18
CA LEU A 344 -17.72 5.06 6.78
C LEU A 344 -16.56 5.02 5.80
N SER A 345 -15.55 4.17 6.06
CA SER A 345 -14.39 3.95 5.17
C SER A 345 -14.14 2.45 4.94
N LEU A 346 -13.61 2.10 3.76
CA LEU A 346 -13.11 0.76 3.44
C LEU A 346 -11.60 0.61 3.73
N ALA A 347 -11.16 1.12 4.87
CA ALA A 347 -9.76 1.05 5.29
C ALA A 347 -9.52 0.12 6.48
N ASN A 348 -8.26 -0.29 6.68
CA ASN A 348 -7.87 -1.06 7.85
C ASN A 348 -7.70 -0.19 9.11
N TRP A 349 -7.50 1.11 8.92
CA TRP A 349 -7.33 2.14 9.93
C TRP A 349 -7.83 3.47 9.37
N GLY A 350 -8.10 4.46 10.23
CA GLY A 350 -8.86 5.66 9.89
C GLY A 350 -8.12 6.76 9.13
N PHE A 351 -7.12 6.40 8.32
CA PHE A 351 -6.27 7.40 7.66
C PHE A 351 -7.06 8.37 6.76
N ASP A 352 -8.17 7.95 6.15
CA ASP A 352 -8.97 8.85 5.30
C ASP A 352 -9.48 10.05 6.10
N LEU A 353 -10.15 9.79 7.23
CA LEU A 353 -10.69 10.86 8.07
C LEU A 353 -9.57 11.63 8.77
N SER A 354 -8.58 10.92 9.34
CA SER A 354 -7.49 11.57 10.07
C SER A 354 -6.68 12.49 9.16
N TYR A 355 -6.31 12.06 7.94
CA TYR A 355 -5.54 12.91 7.03
C TYR A 355 -6.33 14.10 6.50
N LEU A 356 -7.63 13.95 6.27
CA LEU A 356 -8.46 15.09 5.89
C LEU A 356 -8.54 16.13 7.02
N ARG A 357 -8.74 15.67 8.26
CA ARG A 357 -8.77 16.55 9.43
C ARG A 357 -7.42 17.24 9.64
N ASP A 358 -6.33 16.48 9.68
CA ASP A 358 -4.97 17.03 9.84
C ASP A 358 -4.68 18.10 8.78
N TRP A 359 -5.07 17.83 7.52
CA TRP A 359 -4.92 18.79 6.43
C TRP A 359 -5.75 20.08 6.63
N LEU A 360 -6.99 19.97 7.11
CA LEU A 360 -7.83 21.14 7.41
C LEU A 360 -7.25 21.96 8.58
N GLU A 361 -6.73 21.29 9.61
CA GLU A 361 -6.09 21.94 10.75
C GLU A 361 -4.81 22.68 10.35
N GLU A 362 -3.98 22.10 9.48
CA GLU A 362 -2.80 22.76 8.90
C GLU A 362 -3.16 24.05 8.13
N GLU A 363 -4.36 24.10 7.55
CA GLU A 363 -4.93 25.26 6.86
C GLU A 363 -5.68 26.23 7.82
N GLY A 364 -5.67 25.95 9.12
CA GLY A 364 -6.25 26.79 10.17
C GLY A 364 -7.73 26.54 10.44
N PHE A 365 -8.31 25.44 9.93
CA PHE A 365 -9.70 25.07 10.13
C PHE A 365 -9.83 23.92 11.13
N TYR A 366 -9.95 24.27 12.41
CA TYR A 366 -10.10 23.33 13.51
C TYR A 366 -11.56 22.91 13.72
N ASP A 367 -11.75 21.73 14.32
CA ASP A 367 -13.07 21.21 14.76
C ASP A 367 -14.14 21.13 13.66
N VAL A 368 -13.73 21.05 12.38
CA VAL A 368 -14.65 20.93 11.23
C VAL A 368 -15.22 19.52 11.11
N LEU A 369 -14.36 18.52 11.33
CA LEU A 369 -14.67 17.10 11.18
C LEU A 369 -14.63 16.40 12.54
N PRO A 370 -15.42 15.35 12.74
CA PRO A 370 -15.40 14.60 13.98
C PRO A 370 -14.06 13.86 14.17
N GLY A 371 -13.84 13.35 15.38
CA GLY A 371 -12.71 12.48 15.64
C GLY A 371 -12.85 11.07 15.07
N ASP A 372 -11.78 10.28 15.21
CA ASP A 372 -11.73 8.88 14.78
C ASP A 372 -12.76 8.03 15.54
N GLU A 373 -13.24 8.50 16.69
CA GLU A 373 -14.36 7.89 17.41
C GLU A 373 -15.63 7.84 16.57
N ASN A 374 -15.87 8.75 15.62
CA ASN A 374 -17.04 8.70 14.73
C ASN A 374 -16.76 7.96 13.41
N LEU A 375 -15.70 7.14 13.35
CA LEU A 375 -15.33 6.40 12.14
C LEU A 375 -15.69 4.91 12.24
N CYS A 376 -16.49 4.46 11.30
CA CYS A 376 -16.77 3.04 11.07
C CYS A 376 -15.85 2.49 9.95
N LEU A 377 -15.11 1.43 10.27
CA LEU A 377 -14.21 0.76 9.32
C LEU A 377 -14.86 -0.50 8.74
N LEU A 378 -15.57 -0.37 7.63
CA LEU A 378 -16.35 -1.46 7.01
C LEU A 378 -15.48 -2.68 6.67
N LEU A 379 -14.20 -2.45 6.33
CA LEU A 379 -13.27 -3.53 6.02
C LEU A 379 -13.06 -4.48 7.22
N GLN A 380 -13.10 -3.97 8.45
CA GLN A 380 -13.00 -4.81 9.65
C GLN A 380 -14.28 -5.62 9.88
N GLU A 381 -15.44 -5.04 9.60
CA GLU A 381 -16.74 -5.71 9.66
C GLU A 381 -16.83 -6.88 8.68
N LEU A 382 -16.42 -6.65 7.41
CA LEU A 382 -16.30 -7.69 6.39
C LEU A 382 -15.35 -8.79 6.82
N ARG A 383 -14.14 -8.41 7.27
CA ARG A 383 -13.10 -9.36 7.67
C ARG A 383 -13.54 -10.25 8.82
N ASN A 384 -14.21 -9.68 9.82
CA ASN A 384 -14.68 -10.43 10.98
C ASN A 384 -15.72 -11.47 10.57
N ASN A 385 -16.70 -11.11 9.74
CA ASN A 385 -17.73 -12.04 9.28
C ASN A 385 -17.16 -13.12 8.35
N VAL A 386 -16.32 -12.76 7.38
CA VAL A 386 -15.65 -13.76 6.51
C VAL A 386 -14.79 -14.72 7.32
N ARG A 387 -13.99 -14.22 8.26
CA ARG A 387 -13.14 -15.06 9.12
C ARG A 387 -13.96 -15.98 10.02
N ARG A 388 -15.12 -15.50 10.51
CA ARG A 388 -16.01 -16.29 11.36
C ARG A 388 -16.51 -17.55 10.64
N VAL A 389 -16.84 -17.43 9.36
CA VAL A 389 -17.42 -18.53 8.56
C VAL A 389 -16.35 -19.37 7.86
N LEU A 390 -15.30 -18.75 7.31
CA LEU A 390 -14.30 -19.44 6.50
C LEU A 390 -12.98 -19.73 7.23
N GLY A 391 -12.74 -19.12 8.38
CA GLY A 391 -11.44 -19.16 9.07
C GLY A 391 -10.44 -18.10 8.58
N ARG A 392 -9.21 -18.12 9.12
CA ARG A 392 -8.17 -17.11 8.83
C ARG A 392 -7.45 -17.33 7.50
N SER A 393 -7.30 -18.59 7.09
CA SER A 393 -6.56 -19.00 5.89
C SER A 393 -7.48 -19.79 4.98
N CYS A 394 -8.24 -19.09 4.14
CA CYS A 394 -9.34 -19.67 3.37
C CYS A 394 -9.17 -19.55 1.84
N PHE A 395 -8.20 -18.79 1.35
CA PHE A 395 -7.95 -18.64 -0.09
C PHE A 395 -6.47 -18.88 -0.39
N ARG A 396 -6.18 -19.98 -1.09
CA ARG A 396 -4.80 -20.39 -1.47
C ARG A 396 -3.78 -20.31 -0.32
N GLY A 397 -4.18 -20.75 0.88
CA GLY A 397 -3.36 -20.70 2.11
C GLY A 397 -3.30 -19.34 2.81
N GLY A 398 -3.79 -18.28 2.16
CA GLY A 398 -3.86 -16.91 2.67
C GLY A 398 -5.25 -16.49 3.16
N ARG A 399 -5.34 -15.23 3.56
CA ARG A 399 -6.59 -14.58 3.97
C ARG A 399 -7.49 -14.33 2.75
N PHE A 400 -8.79 -14.24 2.97
CA PHE A 400 -9.70 -13.75 1.94
C PHE A 400 -9.31 -12.31 1.51
N PRO A 401 -9.10 -12.04 0.22
CA PRO A 401 -8.78 -10.69 -0.27
C PRO A 401 -10.01 -9.79 -0.16
N LEU A 402 -9.88 -8.71 0.62
CA LEU A 402 -10.96 -7.75 0.87
C LEU A 402 -10.64 -6.35 0.32
N SER A 403 -9.77 -6.26 -0.69
CA SER A 403 -9.56 -4.98 -1.37
C SER A 403 -10.83 -4.57 -2.12
N LEU A 404 -11.06 -3.26 -2.23
CA LEU A 404 -12.22 -2.70 -2.94
C LEU A 404 -12.38 -3.31 -4.33
N SER A 405 -11.29 -3.33 -5.12
CA SER A 405 -11.26 -3.89 -6.47
C SER A 405 -11.67 -5.37 -6.58
N VAL A 406 -11.50 -6.15 -5.51
CA VAL A 406 -11.86 -7.58 -5.49
C VAL A 406 -13.28 -7.73 -4.97
N VAL A 407 -13.61 -7.14 -3.82
CA VAL A 407 -14.94 -7.28 -3.20
C VAL A 407 -16.01 -6.68 -4.11
N PHE A 408 -15.78 -5.48 -4.65
CA PHE A 408 -16.73 -4.84 -5.55
C PHE A 408 -16.99 -5.69 -6.79
N LEU A 409 -15.93 -6.25 -7.39
CA LEU A 409 -16.04 -7.11 -8.56
C LEU A 409 -16.79 -8.42 -8.26
N LEU A 410 -16.57 -9.02 -7.09
CA LEU A 410 -17.29 -10.22 -6.65
C LEU A 410 -18.78 -9.98 -6.47
N LEU A 411 -19.14 -8.83 -5.89
CA LEU A 411 -20.52 -8.47 -5.58
C LEU A 411 -21.30 -8.01 -6.82
N PHE A 412 -20.70 -7.15 -7.64
CA PHE A 412 -21.41 -6.42 -8.70
C PHE A 412 -21.00 -6.81 -10.13
N GLY A 413 -19.92 -7.59 -10.30
CA GLY A 413 -19.44 -8.05 -11.60
C GLY A 413 -18.77 -6.97 -12.45
N GLU A 414 -18.21 -7.37 -13.59
CA GLU A 414 -17.47 -6.48 -14.51
C GLU A 414 -18.38 -5.48 -15.25
N SER A 415 -19.66 -5.81 -15.40
CA SER A 415 -20.62 -4.99 -16.14
C SER A 415 -21.15 -3.79 -15.36
N HIS A 416 -20.88 -3.72 -14.05
CA HIS A 416 -21.33 -2.59 -13.24
C HIS A 416 -20.61 -1.29 -13.67
N PRO A 417 -21.31 -0.14 -13.80
CA PRO A 417 -20.71 1.11 -14.30
C PRO A 417 -19.53 1.67 -13.48
N LEU A 418 -19.41 1.24 -12.21
CA LEU A 418 -18.30 1.60 -11.32
C LEU A 418 -17.15 0.58 -11.34
N SER A 419 -17.33 -0.61 -11.92
CA SER A 419 -16.30 -1.64 -11.95
C SER A 419 -15.10 -1.21 -12.78
N GLY A 420 -13.90 -1.47 -12.28
CA GLY A 420 -12.64 -1.09 -12.95
C GLY A 420 -12.30 0.40 -12.91
N ARG A 421 -13.13 1.22 -12.25
CA ARG A 421 -12.94 2.67 -12.12
C ARG A 421 -12.37 3.10 -10.77
N ASN A 422 -11.77 2.15 -10.06
CA ASN A 422 -11.17 2.42 -8.75
C ASN A 422 -10.03 3.45 -8.87
N HIS A 423 -9.57 3.99 -7.74
CA HIS A 423 -8.56 5.06 -7.65
C HIS A 423 -9.04 6.45 -8.00
N HIS A 424 -10.35 6.63 -8.15
CA HIS A 424 -10.96 7.94 -8.13
C HIS A 424 -11.74 8.05 -6.84
N ALA A 425 -11.34 8.94 -5.94
CA ALA A 425 -11.84 8.95 -4.56
C ALA A 425 -13.38 8.92 -4.47
N LEU A 426 -14.07 9.72 -5.28
CA LEU A 426 -15.54 9.69 -5.29
C LEU A 426 -16.11 8.33 -5.75
N VAL A 427 -15.52 7.71 -6.78
CA VAL A 427 -15.99 6.41 -7.28
C VAL A 427 -15.80 5.36 -6.20
N ASP A 428 -14.66 5.38 -5.50
CA ASP A 428 -14.36 4.45 -4.43
C ASP A 428 -15.34 4.63 -3.25
N ALA A 429 -15.68 5.87 -2.88
CA ALA A 429 -16.72 6.18 -1.90
C ALA A 429 -18.12 5.70 -2.34
N GLN A 430 -18.48 5.82 -3.62
CA GLN A 430 -19.75 5.31 -4.15
C GLN A 430 -19.80 3.77 -4.17
N GLN A 431 -18.69 3.12 -4.50
CA GLN A 431 -18.59 1.67 -4.42
C GLN A 431 -18.73 1.18 -2.97
N LEU A 432 -18.14 1.91 -2.00
CA LEU A 432 -18.28 1.65 -0.57
C LEU A 432 -19.75 1.69 -0.13
N VAL A 433 -20.55 2.65 -0.60
CA VAL A 433 -22.00 2.70 -0.31
C VAL A 433 -22.70 1.40 -0.70
N LEU A 434 -22.43 0.89 -1.90
CA LEU A 434 -23.06 -0.33 -2.39
C LEU A 434 -22.63 -1.56 -1.56
N ILE A 435 -21.36 -1.61 -1.14
CA ILE A 435 -20.85 -2.66 -0.26
C ILE A 435 -21.52 -2.58 1.13
N ALA A 436 -21.72 -1.38 1.66
CA ALA A 436 -22.42 -1.16 2.93
C ALA A 436 -23.89 -1.61 2.87
N GLN A 437 -24.57 -1.34 1.75
CA GLN A 437 -25.93 -1.83 1.50
C GLN A 437 -26.00 -3.35 1.44
N VAL A 438 -25.04 -4.00 0.77
CA VAL A 438 -24.93 -5.47 0.79
C VAL A 438 -24.65 -5.99 2.20
N PHE A 439 -23.78 -5.33 2.98
CA PHE A 439 -23.52 -5.73 4.36
C PHE A 439 -24.80 -5.68 5.21
N ASN A 440 -25.58 -4.61 5.09
CA ASN A 440 -26.88 -4.49 5.76
C ASN A 440 -27.81 -5.65 5.37
N ASP A 441 -27.92 -5.95 4.08
CA ASP A 441 -28.75 -7.06 3.60
C ASP A 441 -28.29 -8.44 4.13
N LEU A 442 -26.98 -8.65 4.24
CA LEU A 442 -26.39 -9.87 4.80
C LEU A 442 -26.61 -10.01 6.32
N CYS A 443 -26.87 -8.90 7.03
CA CYS A 443 -27.23 -8.90 8.45
C CYS A 443 -28.68 -9.31 8.70
N LYS A 444 -29.56 -9.29 7.69
CA LYS A 444 -30.94 -9.73 7.85
C LYS A 444 -31.04 -11.24 8.09
N PRO A 445 -32.03 -11.70 8.89
CA PRO A 445 -32.26 -13.13 9.13
C PRO A 445 -32.44 -13.91 7.82
N THR A 446 -31.92 -15.12 7.77
CA THR A 446 -32.08 -16.03 6.62
C THR A 446 -33.44 -16.74 6.61
N ASN A 447 -34.17 -16.74 7.72
CA ASN A 447 -35.47 -17.40 7.92
C ASN A 447 -36.40 -16.48 8.74
N PRO A 448 -37.71 -16.33 8.41
CA PRO A 448 -38.50 -17.01 7.38
C PRO A 448 -38.45 -16.32 5.98
N PRO A 449 -38.93 -16.97 4.90
CA PRO A 449 -38.74 -16.58 3.49
C PRO A 449 -39.32 -15.23 3.03
N GLN A 450 -39.98 -14.46 3.91
CA GLN A 450 -40.57 -13.16 3.54
C GLN A 450 -39.55 -12.01 3.52
N ASN A 451 -38.39 -12.17 4.17
CA ASN A 451 -37.28 -11.21 4.13
C ASN A 451 -36.15 -11.75 3.23
N GLU A 452 -36.47 -11.99 1.96
CA GLU A 452 -35.48 -12.46 0.99
C GLU A 452 -34.35 -11.44 0.88
N ARG A 453 -33.09 -11.89 1.00
CA ARG A 453 -31.90 -11.06 0.79
C ARG A 453 -31.88 -10.57 -0.66
N VAL A 454 -32.39 -9.36 -0.87
CA VAL A 454 -32.70 -8.81 -2.20
C VAL A 454 -31.41 -8.48 -2.97
N TYR A 455 -30.36 -8.02 -2.27
CA TYR A 455 -29.16 -7.49 -2.90
C TYR A 455 -28.09 -8.55 -3.20
N TRP A 456 -28.15 -9.70 -2.52
CA TRP A 456 -27.12 -10.75 -2.67
C TRP A 456 -27.36 -11.70 -3.86
N ARG A 457 -28.55 -11.72 -4.48
CA ARG A 457 -28.76 -12.57 -5.68
C ARG A 457 -28.12 -11.93 -6.93
N ARG A 458 -27.00 -12.51 -7.36
CA ARG A 458 -26.27 -12.23 -8.63
C ARG A 458 -27.10 -11.92 -9.87
N SER A 459 -28.32 -12.47 -9.99
CA SER A 459 -29.21 -12.26 -11.13
C SER A 459 -30.16 -11.06 -10.99
N LEU A 460 -30.19 -10.41 -9.82
CA LEU A 460 -31.27 -9.49 -9.41
C LEU A 460 -30.78 -8.26 -8.66
N ILE A 461 -29.49 -7.89 -8.73
CA ILE A 461 -29.07 -6.55 -8.31
C ILE A 461 -29.71 -5.54 -9.26
N LYS A 462 -30.97 -5.19 -8.99
CA LYS A 462 -31.69 -4.11 -9.61
C LYS A 462 -30.91 -2.87 -9.22
N MET A 463 -30.19 -2.31 -10.17
CA MET A 463 -29.52 -1.03 -10.07
C MET A 463 -30.49 -0.04 -9.40
N PRO A 464 -30.23 0.45 -8.17
CA PRO A 464 -31.05 1.48 -7.58
C PRO A 464 -30.89 2.74 -8.44
N GLY A 465 -31.89 2.99 -9.30
CA GLY A 465 -31.85 4.06 -10.29
C GLY A 465 -30.84 3.79 -11.41
N SER A 466 -31.30 3.20 -12.52
CA SER A 466 -30.62 3.34 -13.80
C SER A 466 -30.76 4.78 -14.29
N GLY A 467 -30.16 5.73 -13.57
CA GLY A 467 -29.79 7.01 -14.14
C GLY A 467 -28.89 6.74 -15.34
N GLU A 468 -29.10 7.49 -16.41
CA GLU A 468 -28.36 7.35 -17.66
C GLU A 468 -26.88 7.15 -17.39
N ARG A 469 -26.25 6.23 -18.15
CA ARG A 469 -24.80 6.04 -18.15
C ARG A 469 -24.14 7.42 -18.11
N GLN A 470 -23.12 7.58 -17.28
CA GLN A 470 -22.23 8.73 -17.43
C GLN A 470 -21.95 8.93 -18.92
N ARG A 471 -22.14 10.18 -19.34
CA ARG A 471 -22.00 10.63 -20.71
C ARG A 471 -20.75 9.97 -21.32
N PRO A 472 -20.84 9.43 -22.55
CA PRO A 472 -19.71 8.78 -23.20
C PRO A 472 -18.47 9.68 -23.12
N LEU A 473 -17.27 9.11 -23.04
CA LEU A 473 -16.01 9.86 -22.97
C LEU A 473 -15.92 10.92 -24.09
N GLU A 474 -16.60 10.67 -25.21
CA GLU A 474 -16.79 11.55 -26.35
C GLU A 474 -17.47 12.90 -26.03
N GLU A 475 -18.34 12.96 -25.03
CA GLU A 475 -19.00 14.22 -24.61
C GLU A 475 -18.08 15.13 -23.77
N PHE A 476 -17.05 14.57 -23.14
CA PHE A 476 -16.06 15.35 -22.38
C PHE A 476 -14.98 15.97 -23.28
N PHE A 477 -14.90 15.56 -24.54
CA PHE A 477 -13.93 16.06 -25.52
C PHE A 477 -14.59 16.46 -26.85
N PRO A 478 -15.51 17.45 -26.89
CA PRO A 478 -16.19 17.85 -28.11
C PRO A 478 -15.24 18.42 -29.19
N SER A 479 -13.98 18.69 -28.84
CA SER A 479 -12.99 19.33 -29.72
C SER A 479 -11.81 18.46 -30.15
N LEU A 480 -11.82 17.14 -29.91
CA LEU A 480 -10.81 16.28 -30.51
C LEU A 480 -11.00 16.24 -32.03
N SER A 481 -10.10 16.92 -32.75
CA SER A 481 -10.08 16.90 -34.21
C SER A 481 -10.11 15.46 -34.73
N SER A 482 -10.85 15.24 -35.82
CA SER A 482 -11.07 13.94 -36.46
C SER A 482 -9.78 13.12 -36.63
N ASN A 483 -8.64 13.79 -36.80
CA ASN A 483 -7.32 13.19 -36.97
C ASN A 483 -6.79 12.45 -35.71
N LYS A 484 -7.26 12.78 -34.50
CA LYS A 484 -6.90 12.03 -33.27
C LYS A 484 -7.79 10.80 -33.05
N LYS A 485 -9.03 10.79 -33.55
CA LYS A 485 -9.92 9.61 -33.49
C LYS A 485 -9.38 8.47 -34.33
N ALA A 486 -8.86 8.74 -35.53
CA ALA A 486 -8.32 7.73 -36.44
C ALA A 486 -7.02 7.04 -35.99
N ARG A 487 -6.36 7.54 -34.92
CA ARG A 487 -5.15 6.92 -34.36
C ARG A 487 -5.41 6.06 -33.12
N LEU A 488 -6.64 6.07 -32.61
CA LEU A 488 -7.05 5.34 -31.41
C LEU A 488 -8.06 4.22 -31.70
N SER A 489 -8.69 4.25 -32.87
CA SER A 489 -9.32 3.09 -33.53
C SER A 489 -8.25 2.27 -34.26
#